data_AF-A0AAP8T2Q1-F1
#
_entry.id   AF-A0AAP8T2Q1-F1
#
_cell.length_a   1.000
_cell.length_b   1.000
_cell.length_c   1.000
_cell.angle_alpha   90.00
_cell.angle_beta   90.00
_cell.angle_gamma   90.00
#
_symmetry.space_group_name_H-M   'P 1'
#
loop_
_entity.id
_entity.type
_entity.pdbx_description
1 polymer ?
#
loop_
_entity_poly.entity_id
_entity_poly.type
_entity_poly.pdbx_seq_one_letter_code
_entity_poly.pdbx_strand_id
1 'polypeptide(L)' 'QLHMHVIVRKREDAAWPAPIWGKQEAKPYSPEQIATIRERLRLVLTDDFKFLEG' A
#
# COMPACT_ATOMS: atom_id res chain seq x y z
N GLN A 1 -2.46 12.67 15.20
CA GLN A 1 -2.84 11.26 15.38
C GLN A 1 -1.67 10.37 14.94
N LEU A 2 -1.29 9.37 15.74
CA LEU A 2 -0.19 8.44 15.42
C LEU A 2 -0.61 7.49 14.29
N HIS A 3 0.25 7.29 13.29
CA HIS A 3 0.08 6.31 12.21
C HIS A 3 1.44 5.88 11.65
N MET A 4 1.53 4.66 11.11
CA MET A 4 2.77 4.08 10.57
C MET A 4 2.59 3.70 9.10
N HIS A 5 3.58 4.01 8.26
CA HIS A 5 3.59 3.67 6.84
C HIS A 5 4.45 2.42 6.59
N VAL A 6 3.88 1.42 5.90
CA VAL A 6 4.60 0.24 5.42
C VAL A 6 4.57 0.26 3.89
N ILE A 7 5.74 0.41 3.26
CA ILE A 7 5.85 0.70 1.82
C ILE A 7 6.86 -0.24 1.17
N VAL A 8 6.41 -1.02 0.19
CA VAL A 8 7.29 -1.86 -0.64
C VAL A 8 8.02 -0.98 -1.65
N ARG A 9 9.35 -1.13 -1.75
CA ARG A 9 10.22 -0.37 -2.67
C ARG A 9 11.02 -1.30 -3.57
N LYS A 10 11.33 -0.86 -4.79
CA LYS A 10 12.18 -1.56 -5.77
C LYS A 10 13.17 -0.57 -6.39
N ARG A 11 14.32 -1.04 -6.89
CA ARG A 11 15.36 -0.15 -7.44
C ARG A 11 14.88 0.66 -8.64
N GLU A 12 13.93 0.12 -9.37
CA GLU A 12 13.35 0.71 -10.56
C GLU A 12 12.08 1.53 -10.24
N ASP A 13 11.70 1.64 -8.96
CA ASP A 13 10.54 2.46 -8.60
C ASP A 13 10.84 3.95 -8.75
N ALA A 14 9.76 4.69 -8.96
CA ALA A 14 9.82 6.05 -9.46
C ALA A 14 10.46 7.06 -8.49
N ALA A 15 10.64 6.67 -7.22
CA ALA A 15 11.26 7.50 -6.20
C ALA A 15 12.61 6.94 -5.72
N TRP A 16 13.06 5.76 -6.18
CA TRP A 16 14.28 5.15 -5.69
C TRP A 16 15.53 5.97 -6.08
N PRO A 17 16.54 6.13 -5.20
CA PRO A 17 16.63 5.66 -3.80
C PRO A 17 16.03 6.62 -2.76
N ALA A 18 15.42 7.72 -3.21
CA ALA A 18 14.84 8.73 -2.33
C ALA A 18 13.55 8.23 -1.62
N PRO A 19 13.11 8.93 -0.55
CA PRO A 19 11.81 8.72 0.03
C PRO A 19 10.67 9.03 -0.95
N ILE A 20 9.49 8.40 -0.75
CA ILE A 20 8.33 8.58 -1.65
C ILE A 20 7.54 9.86 -1.38
N TRP A 21 7.66 10.43 -0.18
CA TRP A 21 6.74 11.46 0.30
C TRP A 21 6.93 12.77 -0.48
N GLY A 22 5.87 13.21 -1.17
CA GLY A 22 5.87 14.42 -1.99
C GLY A 22 6.69 14.33 -3.29
N LYS A 23 7.22 13.14 -3.64
CA LYS A 23 8.08 13.00 -4.81
C LYS A 23 7.31 12.96 -6.13
N GLN A 24 6.09 12.41 -6.11
CA GLN A 24 5.21 12.28 -7.27
C GLN A 24 3.75 12.45 -6.87
N GLU A 25 2.90 12.80 -7.85
CA GLU A 25 1.45 12.84 -7.68
C GLU A 25 0.90 11.45 -7.35
N ALA A 26 -0.05 11.40 -6.41
CA ALA A 26 -0.72 10.17 -6.05
C ALA A 26 -1.61 9.69 -7.22
N LYS A 27 -1.41 8.45 -7.66
CA LYS A 27 -2.28 7.79 -8.63
C LYS A 27 -3.28 6.92 -7.87
N PRO A 28 -4.59 7.23 -7.90
CA PRO A 28 -5.59 6.41 -7.23
C PRO A 28 -5.65 5.01 -7.82
N TYR A 29 -5.85 4.01 -6.96
CA TYR A 29 -6.18 2.67 -7.42
C TYR A 29 -7.62 2.63 -7.93
N SER A 30 -7.87 1.81 -8.97
CA SER A 30 -9.24 1.48 -9.37
C SER A 30 -9.89 0.55 -8.33
N PRO A 31 -11.24 0.48 -8.28
CA PRO A 31 -11.95 -0.46 -7.40
C PRO A 31 -11.48 -1.92 -7.56
N GLU A 32 -11.21 -2.35 -8.79
CA GLU A 32 -10.77 -3.71 -9.11
C GLU A 32 -9.35 -3.98 -8.60
N GLN A 33 -8.46 -2.98 -8.69
CA GLN A 33 -7.11 -3.07 -8.14
C GLN A 33 -7.15 -3.17 -6.61
N ILE A 34 -8.00 -2.38 -5.95
CA ILE A 34 -8.19 -2.44 -4.50
C ILE A 34 -8.68 -3.83 -4.08
N ALA A 35 -9.70 -4.37 -4.77
CA ALA A 35 -10.23 -5.71 -4.48
C ALA A 35 -9.14 -6.79 -4.62
N THR A 36 -8.36 -6.74 -5.70
CA THR A 36 -7.26 -7.67 -5.97
C THR A 36 -6.16 -7.61 -4.91
N ILE A 37 -5.77 -6.41 -4.48
CA ILE A 37 -4.75 -6.22 -3.45
C ILE A 37 -5.24 -6.76 -2.10
N ARG A 38 -6.48 -6.43 -1.71
CA ARG A 38 -7.09 -6.93 -0.46
C ARG A 38 -7.10 -8.45 -0.41
N GLU A 39 -7.46 -9.11 -1.51
CA GLU A 39 -7.49 -10.58 -1.57
C GLU A 39 -6.10 -11.18 -1.36
N ARG A 40 -5.08 -10.64 -2.03
CA ARG A 40 -3.69 -11.10 -1.84
C ARG A 40 -3.20 -10.90 -0.41
N LEU A 41 -3.55 -9.78 0.22
CA LEU A 41 -3.13 -9.49 1.58
C LEU A 41 -3.84 -10.37 2.60
N ARG A 42 -5.11 -10.73 2.41
CA ARG A 42 -5.84 -11.64 3.31
C ARG A 42 -5.20 -13.02 3.44
N LEU A 43 -4.51 -13.49 2.39
CA LEU A 43 -3.81 -14.78 2.41
C LEU A 43 -2.59 -14.79 3.35
N VAL A 44 -2.05 -13.63 3.71
CA VAL A 44 -0.81 -13.50 4.48
C VAL A 44 -0.97 -12.70 5.77
N LEU A 45 -1.95 -11.79 5.82
CA LEU A 45 -2.36 -11.04 7.01
C LEU A 45 -3.57 -11.75 7.63
N THR A 46 -3.26 -12.73 8.48
CA THR A 46 -4.23 -13.64 9.11
C THR A 46 -4.90 -12.98 10.32
N ASP A 47 -5.32 -13.77 11.33
CA ASP A 47 -6.24 -13.35 12.39
C ASP A 47 -5.85 -12.09 13.19
N ASP A 48 -4.55 -11.78 13.27
CA ASP A 48 -4.03 -10.60 13.97
C ASP A 48 -4.28 -9.28 13.21
N PHE A 49 -4.74 -9.34 11.96
CA PHE A 49 -4.97 -8.18 11.11
C PHE A 49 -6.40 -8.13 10.54
N LYS A 50 -7.22 -7.21 11.07
CA LYS A 50 -8.59 -7.00 10.61
C LYS A 50 -8.66 -5.78 9.69
N PHE A 51 -9.06 -6.01 8.43
CA PHE A 51 -9.41 -4.93 7.52
C PHE A 51 -10.76 -4.35 7.92
N LEU A 52 -10.77 -3.11 8.43
CA LEU A 52 -12.00 -2.36 8.65
C LEU A 52 -12.41 -1.69 7.33
N GLU A 53 -13.64 -1.91 6.89
CA GLU A 53 -14.23 -1.11 5.81
C GLU A 53 -14.80 0.16 6.44
N GLY A 54 -14.41 1.31 5.88
CA GLY A 54 -14.95 2.62 6.22
C GLY A 54 -15.86 3.13 5.12
#